data_AF-A0A2I0P3U6-F1
#
_entry.id   AF-A0A2I0P3U6-F1
#
_cell.length_a   1.000
_cell.length_b   1.000
_cell.length_c   1.000
_cell.angle_alpha   90.00
_cell.angle_beta   90.00
_cell.angle_gamma   90.00
#
_symmetry.space_group_name_H-M   'P 1'
#
loop_
_entity.id
_entity.type
_entity.pdbx_description
1 polymer ?
#
loop_
_entity_poly.entity_id
_entity_poly.type
_entity_poly.pdbx_seq_one_letter_code
_entity_poly.pdbx_strand_id
1 'polypeptide(L)'
;MENKYEISSSLQSLLDHIEEQLDTRIYLQRKQDAPKKGLLLDQYSFQSGRNVIVFSNQQVGMLKDFVIAQNAIKLLLKGVAAKSSGYRVLSFDSKSATLGMEQIYLDILKDEKTRHLDFWIKKKLMFYLYMLFHETLSELPWTLMANIVVAKLCPVMRNAQVYYLMKESMRDMHDLVSFKDFIPRRYFVMHNGMFYGRDLLLGEVMSEMKLNPMINIPELKKFKNINLMEMLTHRWQKNPWYQTKLVGDAMVNITKELKVAQQCENPRADTYPTIYSFIEEITSRWIKLMQIEKYYYWETSEHQQNALKNQDDYEKDARMSIFGEV
;
A
#
# COMPACT_ATOMS: atom_id res chain seq x y z
N MET A 1 27.90 -17.74 9.17
CA MET A 1 27.12 -18.86 8.59
C MET A 1 26.45 -18.35 7.34
N GLU A 2 26.99 -18.71 6.17
CA GLU A 2 26.37 -18.40 4.88
C GLU A 2 25.22 -19.38 4.65
N ASN A 3 23.99 -18.96 4.91
CA ASN A 3 22.84 -19.70 4.43
C ASN A 3 22.75 -19.48 2.91
N LYS A 4 23.43 -20.31 2.11
CA LYS A 4 23.25 -20.40 0.66
C LYS A 4 21.87 -20.99 0.39
N TYR A 5 20.85 -20.14 0.35
CA TYR A 5 19.56 -20.53 -0.22
C TYR A 5 19.72 -20.62 -1.74
N GLU A 6 19.18 -21.67 -2.36
CA GLU A 6 19.09 -21.71 -3.82
C GLU A 6 18.19 -20.57 -4.28
N ILE A 7 18.73 -19.65 -5.08
CA ILE A 7 18.03 -18.55 -5.74
C ILE A 7 18.33 -18.59 -7.23
N SER A 8 17.40 -18.12 -8.07
CA SER A 8 17.63 -18.05 -9.51
C SER A 8 18.75 -17.07 -9.85
N SER A 9 19.39 -17.29 -11.01
CA SER A 9 20.41 -16.38 -11.54
C SER A 9 19.86 -14.96 -11.72
N SER A 10 18.61 -14.82 -12.15
CA SER A 10 17.96 -13.51 -12.29
C SER A 10 17.80 -12.78 -10.94
N LEU A 11 17.47 -13.51 -9.87
CA LEU A 11 17.44 -12.92 -8.54
C LEU A 11 18.85 -12.54 -8.07
N GLN A 12 19.84 -13.42 -8.27
CA GLN A 12 21.22 -13.13 -7.89
C GLN A 12 21.73 -11.87 -8.59
N SER A 13 21.57 -11.75 -9.91
CA SER A 13 21.98 -10.54 -10.65
C SER A 13 21.26 -9.28 -10.18
N LEU A 14 20.00 -9.38 -9.77
CA LEU A 14 19.28 -8.24 -9.19
C LEU A 14 19.89 -7.84 -7.83
N LEU A 15 20.17 -8.81 -6.96
CA LEU A 15 20.78 -8.54 -5.65
C LEU A 15 22.17 -7.93 -5.82
N ASP A 16 23.01 -8.49 -6.68
CA ASP A 16 24.36 -8.00 -6.96
C ASP A 16 24.33 -6.54 -7.45
N HIS A 17 23.42 -6.24 -8.40
CA HIS A 17 23.21 -4.87 -8.88
C HIS A 17 22.80 -3.92 -7.75
N ILE A 18 21.88 -4.34 -6.87
CA ILE A 18 21.44 -3.49 -5.75
C ILE A 18 22.56 -3.27 -4.73
N GLU A 19 23.33 -4.31 -4.42
CA GLU A 19 24.49 -4.23 -3.53
C GLU A 19 25.54 -3.26 -4.09
N GLU A 20 25.82 -3.31 -5.39
CA GLU A 20 26.73 -2.37 -6.08
C GLU A 20 26.20 -0.93 -6.04
N GLN A 21 24.93 -0.70 -6.40
CA GLN A 21 24.35 0.65 -6.43
C GLN A 21 24.30 1.28 -5.03
N LEU A 22 24.04 0.48 -4.01
CA LEU A 22 23.89 0.97 -2.64
C LEU A 22 25.19 0.95 -1.84
N ASP A 23 26.23 0.27 -2.31
CA ASP A 23 27.45 -0.02 -1.55
C ASP A 23 27.12 -0.66 -0.19
N THR A 24 26.36 -1.77 -0.26
CA THR A 24 25.86 -2.49 0.92
C THR A 24 25.81 -3.99 0.65
N ARG A 25 25.62 -4.78 1.71
CA ARG A 25 25.22 -6.19 1.61
C ARG A 25 23.77 -6.43 2.00
N ILE A 26 23.14 -7.40 1.34
CA ILE A 26 21.78 -7.89 1.58
C ILE A 26 21.86 -9.27 2.21
N TYR A 27 21.26 -9.42 3.39
CA TYR A 27 21.18 -10.69 4.08
C TYR A 27 19.80 -11.31 3.89
N LEU A 28 19.77 -12.56 3.43
CA LEU A 28 18.52 -13.30 3.30
C LEU A 28 18.29 -14.13 4.56
N GLN A 29 17.08 -14.04 5.13
CA GLN A 29 16.71 -14.85 6.29
C GLN A 29 15.39 -15.57 6.03
N ARG A 30 15.40 -16.89 6.17
CA ARG A 30 14.17 -17.67 6.11
C ARG A 30 13.61 -17.86 7.51
N LYS A 31 12.33 -17.53 7.72
CA LYS A 31 11.62 -17.75 8.99
C LYS A 31 10.23 -18.35 8.77
N GLN A 32 9.76 -19.17 9.71
CA GLN A 32 8.46 -19.83 9.60
C GLN A 32 7.29 -18.85 9.77
N ASP A 33 7.46 -17.88 10.67
CA ASP A 33 6.50 -16.84 11.05
C ASP A 33 6.57 -15.59 10.17
N ALA A 34 7.41 -15.58 9.13
CA ALA A 34 7.49 -14.43 8.22
C ALA A 34 6.17 -14.21 7.47
N PRO A 35 5.73 -12.94 7.31
CA PRO A 35 4.56 -12.62 6.49
C PRO A 35 4.69 -13.12 5.05
N LYS A 36 3.55 -13.41 4.40
CA LYS A 36 3.54 -13.80 2.98
C LYS A 36 4.11 -12.73 2.04
N LYS A 37 4.11 -11.46 2.43
CA LYS A 37 4.75 -10.38 1.64
C LYS A 37 6.26 -10.25 1.88
N GLY A 38 6.82 -11.12 2.73
CA GLY A 38 8.15 -10.95 3.29
C GLY A 38 8.21 -9.77 4.27
N LEU A 39 9.40 -9.50 4.78
CA LEU A 39 9.69 -8.33 5.60
C LEU A 39 11.07 -7.79 5.20
N LEU A 40 11.16 -6.48 5.00
CA LEU A 40 12.41 -5.78 4.80
C LEU A 40 12.79 -5.07 6.10
N LEU A 41 13.93 -5.44 6.68
CA LEU A 41 14.57 -4.73 7.78
C LEU A 41 15.80 -4.01 7.22
N ASP A 42 15.63 -2.75 6.85
CA ASP A 42 16.67 -1.95 6.22
C ASP A 42 17.24 -0.84 7.12
N GLN A 43 18.46 -0.43 6.81
CA GLN A 43 19.16 0.61 7.57
C GLN A 43 18.54 2.00 7.44
N TYR A 44 17.78 2.27 6.37
CA TYR A 44 17.22 3.59 6.09
C TYR A 44 15.93 3.83 6.88
N SER A 45 15.10 2.80 7.02
CA SER A 45 13.87 2.84 7.82
C SER A 45 14.11 2.56 9.29
N PHE A 46 15.08 1.71 9.66
CA PHE A 46 15.22 1.22 11.05
C PHE A 46 16.55 1.53 11.72
N GLN A 47 17.51 2.16 11.04
CA GLN A 47 18.87 2.42 11.57
C GLN A 47 19.56 1.16 12.13
N SER A 48 19.20 -0.02 11.58
CA SER A 48 19.66 -1.33 12.05
C SER A 48 21.13 -1.63 11.75
N GLY A 49 21.77 -0.85 10.87
CA GLY A 49 23.11 -1.10 10.34
C GLY A 49 23.22 -2.35 9.45
N ARG A 50 22.10 -3.01 9.10
CA ARG A 50 22.05 -4.19 8.22
C ARG A 50 20.78 -4.19 7.39
N ASN A 51 20.91 -4.65 6.15
CA ASN A 51 19.78 -4.85 5.24
C ASN A 51 19.41 -6.33 5.20
N VAL A 52 18.29 -6.70 5.82
CA VAL A 52 17.84 -8.09 5.93
C VAL A 52 16.49 -8.25 5.25
N ILE A 53 16.38 -9.20 4.31
CA ILE A 53 15.11 -9.61 3.71
C ILE A 53 14.70 -10.93 4.33
N VAL A 54 13.59 -10.89 5.07
CA VAL A 54 12.99 -12.06 5.71
C VAL A 54 11.86 -12.61 4.83
N PHE A 55 11.87 -13.93 4.59
CA PHE A 55 10.85 -14.60 3.77
C PHE A 55 10.39 -15.91 4.41
N SER A 56 9.19 -16.37 4.01
CA SER A 56 8.52 -17.50 4.65
C SER A 56 9.00 -18.85 4.12
N ASN A 57 9.05 -19.86 5.00
CA ASN A 57 9.24 -21.27 4.61
C ASN A 57 8.18 -21.78 3.63
N GLN A 58 6.98 -21.18 3.63
CA GLN A 58 5.88 -21.59 2.75
C GLN A 58 6.10 -21.16 1.29
N GLN A 59 7.06 -20.28 1.04
CA GLN A 59 7.38 -19.77 -0.29
C GLN A 59 8.52 -20.61 -0.88
N VAL A 60 8.23 -21.25 -2.00
CA VAL A 60 9.18 -22.13 -2.71
C VAL A 60 9.32 -21.71 -4.17
N GLY A 61 10.44 -22.10 -4.78
CA GLY A 61 10.74 -21.80 -6.18
C GLY A 61 10.66 -20.31 -6.51
N MET A 62 10.06 -19.99 -7.66
CA MET A 62 9.95 -18.62 -8.17
C MET A 62 9.09 -17.70 -7.29
N LEU A 63 8.19 -18.23 -6.46
CA LEU A 63 7.39 -17.39 -5.55
C LEU A 63 8.25 -16.79 -4.44
N LYS A 64 9.19 -17.58 -3.92
CA LYS A 64 10.20 -17.12 -2.97
C LYS A 64 11.08 -16.05 -3.62
N ASP A 65 11.56 -16.33 -4.83
CA ASP A 65 12.43 -15.39 -5.55
C ASP A 65 11.73 -14.05 -5.82
N PHE A 66 10.47 -14.09 -6.24
CA PHE A 66 9.66 -12.89 -6.45
C PHE A 66 9.50 -12.05 -5.17
N VAL A 67 9.19 -12.69 -4.04
CA VAL A 67 9.03 -11.97 -2.76
C VAL A 67 10.34 -11.31 -2.31
N ILE A 68 11.47 -11.99 -2.53
CA ILE A 68 12.79 -11.41 -2.26
C ILE A 68 13.04 -10.22 -3.22
N ALA A 69 12.80 -10.40 -4.53
CA ALA A 69 12.99 -9.35 -5.53
C ALA A 69 12.15 -8.11 -5.22
N GLN A 70 10.88 -8.28 -4.84
CA GLN A 70 10.00 -7.16 -4.46
C GLN A 70 10.57 -6.36 -3.29
N ASN A 71 11.04 -7.03 -2.24
CA ASN A 71 11.64 -6.36 -1.07
C ASN A 71 13.01 -5.76 -1.40
N ALA A 72 13.79 -6.40 -2.28
CA ALA A 72 15.07 -5.87 -2.74
C ALA A 72 14.89 -4.57 -3.54
N ILE A 73 13.87 -4.49 -4.41
CA ILE A 73 13.55 -3.23 -5.10
C ILE A 73 13.13 -2.13 -4.13
N LYS A 74 12.33 -2.44 -3.09
CA LYS A 74 12.02 -1.44 -2.05
C LYS A 74 13.30 -0.93 -1.38
N LEU A 75 14.23 -1.82 -1.03
CA LEU A 75 15.53 -1.45 -0.46
C LEU A 75 16.32 -0.54 -1.40
N LEU A 76 16.40 -0.89 -2.69
CA LEU A 76 17.05 -0.07 -3.73
C LEU A 76 16.49 1.35 -3.74
N LEU A 77 15.17 1.49 -3.83
CA LEU A 77 14.52 2.80 -3.93
C LEU A 77 14.71 3.63 -2.65
N LYS A 78 14.60 3.01 -1.47
CA LYS A 78 14.89 3.67 -0.18
C LYS A 78 16.34 4.15 -0.11
N GLY A 79 17.29 3.29 -0.50
CA GLY A 79 18.71 3.61 -0.43
C GLY A 79 19.14 4.68 -1.43
N VAL A 80 18.59 4.65 -2.64
CA VAL A 80 18.81 5.72 -3.62
C VAL A 80 18.24 7.04 -3.11
N ALA A 81 17.02 7.05 -2.58
CA ALA A 81 16.43 8.26 -1.99
C ALA A 81 17.23 8.81 -0.81
N ALA A 82 17.76 7.93 0.04
CA ALA A 82 18.63 8.32 1.14
C ALA A 82 19.93 8.98 0.65
N LYS A 83 20.47 8.55 -0.49
CA LYS A 83 21.68 9.16 -1.10
C LYS A 83 21.40 10.50 -1.79
N SER A 84 20.24 10.70 -2.40
CA SER A 84 20.00 11.83 -3.32
C SER A 84 19.09 12.95 -2.81
N SER A 85 18.13 12.68 -1.91
CA SER A 85 17.06 13.65 -1.60
C SER A 85 16.56 13.63 -0.15
N GLY A 86 17.20 12.86 0.72
CA GLY A 86 16.73 12.63 2.09
C GLY A 86 15.47 11.77 2.06
N TYR A 87 15.64 10.47 2.26
CA TYR A 87 14.55 9.50 2.32
C TYR A 87 13.44 9.94 3.29
N ARG A 88 12.20 10.01 2.81
CA ARG A 88 11.01 10.35 3.60
C ARG A 88 10.02 9.21 3.65
N VAL A 89 9.20 9.23 4.69
CA VAL A 89 8.13 8.28 4.98
C VAL A 89 6.87 9.01 5.38
N LEU A 90 5.73 8.37 5.17
CA LEU A 90 4.44 8.90 5.57
C LEU A 90 4.32 8.83 7.11
N SER A 91 4.14 9.97 7.74
CA SER A 91 4.15 10.14 9.19
C SER A 91 2.95 10.95 9.68
N PHE A 92 2.84 11.06 11.00
CA PHE A 92 1.77 11.75 11.71
C PHE A 92 2.23 12.22 13.10
N ASP A 93 1.48 13.14 13.70
CA ASP A 93 1.64 13.58 15.08
C ASP A 93 0.28 13.62 15.80
N SER A 94 0.29 14.02 17.08
CA SER A 94 -0.92 14.16 17.91
C SER A 94 -1.96 15.12 17.27
N LYS A 95 -1.52 16.19 16.60
CA LYS A 95 -2.42 17.17 15.97
C LYS A 95 -3.09 16.59 14.73
N SER A 96 -2.34 15.94 13.85
CA SER A 96 -2.90 15.30 12.66
C SER A 96 -3.81 14.13 13.01
N ALA A 97 -3.44 13.35 14.04
CA ALA A 97 -4.29 12.29 14.59
C ALA A 97 -5.61 12.84 15.14
N THR A 98 -5.57 13.93 15.91
CA THR A 98 -6.77 14.60 16.42
C THR A 98 -7.70 15.06 15.30
N LEU A 99 -7.16 15.78 14.30
CA LEU A 99 -7.93 16.24 13.14
C LEU A 99 -8.53 15.08 12.34
N GLY A 100 -7.76 14.01 12.15
CA GLY A 100 -8.22 12.82 11.45
C GLY A 100 -9.34 12.09 12.20
N MET A 101 -9.16 11.88 13.50
CA MET A 101 -10.14 11.22 14.36
C MET A 101 -11.43 12.04 14.48
N GLU A 102 -11.34 13.36 14.57
CA GLU A 102 -12.52 14.25 14.58
C GLU A 102 -13.31 14.13 13.27
N GLN A 103 -12.64 14.20 12.13
CA GLN A 103 -13.30 14.04 10.83
C GLN A 103 -13.94 12.66 10.68
N ILE A 104 -13.25 11.59 11.11
CA ILE A 104 -13.80 10.23 11.10
C ILE A 104 -15.02 10.13 12.02
N TYR A 105 -14.98 10.74 13.20
CA TYR A 105 -16.10 10.79 14.12
C TYR A 105 -17.34 11.42 13.48
N LEU A 106 -17.16 12.58 12.84
CA LEU A 106 -18.24 13.28 12.15
C LEU A 106 -18.82 12.44 11.01
N ASP A 107 -17.98 11.71 10.28
CA ASP A 107 -18.43 10.80 9.22
C ASP A 107 -19.23 9.61 9.80
N ILE A 108 -18.83 9.07 10.95
CA ILE A 108 -19.58 8.03 11.68
C ILE A 108 -20.97 8.55 12.09
N LEU A 109 -21.07 9.80 12.56
CA LEU A 109 -22.35 10.38 12.97
C LEU A 109 -23.28 10.68 11.78
N LYS A 110 -22.72 10.94 10.59
CA LYS A 110 -23.47 11.25 9.36
C LYS A 110 -23.94 10.01 8.61
N ASP A 111 -23.20 8.91 8.69
CA ASP A 111 -23.49 7.69 7.92
C ASP A 111 -24.65 6.90 8.55
N GLU A 112 -25.65 6.58 7.73
CA GLU A 112 -26.90 5.91 8.15
C GLU A 112 -26.68 4.59 8.88
N LYS A 113 -25.62 3.84 8.52
CA LYS A 113 -25.35 2.53 9.10
C LYS A 113 -24.61 2.63 10.43
N THR A 114 -23.73 3.62 10.57
CA THR A 114 -22.82 3.71 11.71
C THR A 114 -23.25 4.71 12.79
N ARG A 115 -24.16 5.64 12.48
CA ARG A 115 -24.66 6.63 13.46
C ARG A 115 -25.33 6.00 14.69
N HIS A 116 -25.88 4.78 14.55
CA HIS A 116 -26.59 4.06 15.61
C HIS A 116 -25.68 3.14 16.45
N LEU A 117 -24.39 3.02 16.12
CA LEU A 117 -23.46 2.19 16.89
C LEU A 117 -23.31 2.70 18.32
N ASP A 118 -22.99 1.82 19.26
CA ASP A 118 -22.69 2.24 20.62
C ASP A 118 -21.52 3.23 20.65
N PHE A 119 -21.56 4.18 21.59
CA PHE A 119 -20.54 5.22 21.71
C PHE A 119 -19.12 4.65 21.88
N TRP A 120 -18.96 3.57 22.65
CA TRP A 120 -17.67 2.91 22.83
C TRP A 120 -17.12 2.32 21.52
N ILE A 121 -17.99 1.83 20.63
CA ILE A 121 -17.60 1.32 19.30
C ILE A 121 -17.13 2.49 18.45
N LYS A 122 -17.88 3.59 18.43
CA LYS A 122 -17.50 4.82 17.71
C LYS A 122 -16.11 5.31 18.16
N LYS A 123 -15.84 5.31 19.48
CA LYS A 123 -14.54 5.70 20.06
C LYS A 123 -13.37 4.85 19.57
N LYS A 124 -13.56 3.53 19.42
CA LYS A 124 -12.50 2.63 18.91
C LYS A 124 -12.31 2.78 17.41
N LEU A 125 -13.41 2.99 16.69
CA LEU A 125 -13.41 3.01 15.23
C LEU A 125 -12.62 4.17 14.64
N MET A 126 -12.62 5.35 15.28
CA MET A 126 -11.92 6.53 14.75
C MET A 126 -10.42 6.29 14.60
N PHE A 127 -9.78 5.82 15.67
CA PHE A 127 -8.34 5.60 15.65
C PHE A 127 -7.96 4.39 14.79
N TYR A 128 -8.78 3.33 14.81
CA TYR A 128 -8.59 2.18 13.93
C TYR A 128 -8.62 2.58 12.46
N LEU A 129 -9.62 3.36 12.02
CA LEU A 129 -9.71 3.81 10.62
C LEU A 129 -8.58 4.78 10.25
N TYR A 130 -8.15 5.64 11.18
CA TYR A 130 -6.98 6.49 10.98
C TYR A 130 -5.74 5.63 10.73
N MET A 131 -5.38 4.74 11.66
CA MET A 131 -4.19 3.88 11.52
C MET A 131 -4.27 2.94 10.31
N LEU A 132 -5.44 2.39 9.98
CA LEU A 132 -5.64 1.57 8.79
C LEU A 132 -5.24 2.31 7.51
N PHE A 133 -5.63 3.58 7.37
CA PHE A 133 -5.25 4.37 6.20
C PHE A 133 -3.77 4.74 6.22
N HIS A 134 -3.21 5.04 7.39
CA HIS A 134 -1.76 5.27 7.53
C HIS A 134 -0.95 4.05 7.06
N GLU A 135 -1.26 2.87 7.56
CA GLU A 135 -0.58 1.62 7.20
C GLU A 135 -0.72 1.31 5.71
N THR A 136 -1.95 1.44 5.17
CA THR A 136 -2.22 1.17 3.76
C THR A 136 -1.47 2.13 2.85
N LEU A 137 -1.55 3.44 3.10
CA LEU A 137 -0.87 4.46 2.30
C LEU A 137 0.65 4.42 2.45
N SER A 138 1.16 3.97 3.59
CA SER A 138 2.59 3.82 3.82
C SER A 138 3.22 2.66 3.04
N GLU A 139 2.44 1.66 2.62
CA GLU A 139 2.96 0.42 2.02
C GLU A 139 2.48 0.20 0.57
N LEU A 140 1.24 0.58 0.25
CA LEU A 140 0.62 0.26 -1.02
C LEU A 140 1.33 0.92 -2.23
N PRO A 141 1.71 2.21 -2.20
CA PRO A 141 2.47 2.84 -3.28
C PRO A 141 3.86 2.22 -3.47
N TRP A 142 4.53 1.83 -2.37
CA TRP A 142 5.81 1.12 -2.42
C TRP A 142 5.69 -0.24 -3.10
N THR A 143 4.69 -1.03 -2.72
CA THR A 143 4.42 -2.34 -3.33
C THR A 143 4.04 -2.22 -4.80
N LEU A 144 3.24 -1.21 -5.17
CA LEU A 144 2.89 -0.91 -6.55
C LEU A 144 4.16 -0.66 -7.40
N MET A 145 5.00 0.28 -6.96
CA MET A 145 6.21 0.63 -7.70
C MET A 145 7.22 -0.52 -7.76
N ALA A 146 7.40 -1.26 -6.65
CA ALA A 146 8.25 -2.44 -6.64
C ALA A 146 7.78 -3.50 -7.63
N ASN A 147 6.47 -3.76 -7.73
CA ASN A 147 5.91 -4.69 -8.70
C ASN A 147 6.15 -4.24 -10.15
N ILE A 148 5.96 -2.96 -10.45
CA ILE A 148 6.23 -2.41 -11.79
C ILE A 148 7.69 -2.64 -12.18
N VAL A 149 8.63 -2.33 -11.28
CA VAL A 149 10.07 -2.48 -11.54
C VAL A 149 10.46 -3.96 -11.65
N VAL A 150 9.97 -4.83 -10.77
CA VAL A 150 10.22 -6.29 -10.84
C VAL A 150 9.72 -6.87 -12.16
N ALA A 151 8.54 -6.44 -12.64
CA ALA A 151 7.99 -6.91 -13.91
C ALA A 151 8.89 -6.58 -15.12
N LYS A 152 9.73 -5.54 -15.01
CA LYS A 152 10.66 -5.10 -16.05
C LYS A 152 12.04 -5.72 -15.89
N LEU A 153 12.59 -5.73 -14.69
CA LEU A 153 13.95 -6.24 -14.42
C LEU A 153 14.02 -7.77 -14.32
N CYS A 154 12.93 -8.42 -13.90
CA CYS A 154 12.90 -9.86 -13.65
C CYS A 154 11.70 -10.54 -14.34
N PRO A 155 11.60 -10.49 -15.69
CA PRO A 155 10.46 -11.04 -16.42
C PRO A 155 10.26 -12.55 -16.20
N VAL A 156 11.32 -13.30 -15.86
CA VAL A 156 11.24 -14.73 -15.51
C VAL A 156 10.35 -15.00 -14.30
N MET A 157 10.16 -14.01 -13.41
CA MET A 157 9.32 -14.13 -12.22
C MET A 157 7.85 -13.79 -12.48
N ARG A 158 7.49 -13.39 -13.71
CA ARG A 158 6.14 -12.88 -14.05
C ARG A 158 5.01 -13.80 -13.61
N ASN A 159 5.11 -15.11 -13.84
CA ASN A 159 4.06 -16.04 -13.44
C ASN A 159 3.88 -16.11 -11.92
N ALA A 160 4.98 -16.08 -11.17
CA ALA A 160 4.96 -16.04 -9.72
C ALA A 160 4.40 -14.71 -9.19
N GLN A 161 4.79 -13.60 -9.82
CA GLN A 161 4.27 -12.27 -9.53
C GLN A 161 2.75 -12.19 -9.74
N VAL A 162 2.26 -12.60 -10.92
CA VAL A 162 0.82 -12.59 -11.23
C VAL A 162 0.05 -13.48 -10.25
N TYR A 163 0.55 -14.68 -9.95
CA TYR A 163 -0.07 -15.56 -8.98
C TYR A 163 -0.14 -14.94 -7.57
N TYR A 164 0.96 -14.31 -7.13
CA TYR A 164 1.02 -13.61 -5.85
C TYR A 164 0.00 -12.47 -5.80
N LEU A 165 0.00 -11.60 -6.82
CA LEU A 165 -0.88 -10.45 -6.93
C LEU A 165 -2.36 -10.84 -6.98
N MET A 166 -2.72 -11.91 -7.68
CA MET A 166 -4.11 -12.40 -7.70
C MET A 166 -4.59 -12.83 -6.30
N LYS A 167 -3.73 -13.50 -5.53
CA LYS A 167 -4.05 -13.92 -4.16
C LYS A 167 -4.12 -12.73 -3.20
N GLU A 168 -3.20 -11.79 -3.34
CA GLU A 168 -3.15 -10.57 -2.54
C GLU A 168 -4.36 -9.66 -2.82
N SER A 169 -4.68 -9.42 -4.09
CA SER A 169 -5.87 -8.70 -4.55
C SER A 169 -7.16 -9.20 -3.89
N MET A 170 -7.39 -10.52 -3.94
CA MET A 170 -8.56 -11.12 -3.30
C MET A 170 -8.58 -10.90 -1.79
N ARG A 171 -7.44 -11.06 -1.10
CA ARG A 171 -7.38 -10.83 0.34
C ARG A 171 -7.66 -9.37 0.68
N ASP A 172 -6.95 -8.45 0.04
CA ASP A 172 -6.97 -7.03 0.39
C ASP A 172 -8.35 -6.40 0.10
N MET A 173 -8.99 -6.75 -1.02
CA MET A 173 -10.34 -6.25 -1.36
C MET A 173 -11.42 -6.78 -0.40
N HIS A 174 -11.18 -7.93 0.26
CA HIS A 174 -12.14 -8.53 1.19
C HIS A 174 -11.85 -8.22 2.66
N ASP A 175 -10.76 -7.51 2.97
CA ASP A 175 -10.29 -7.27 4.34
C ASP A 175 -11.36 -6.55 5.20
N LEU A 176 -12.05 -5.56 4.60
CA LEU A 176 -13.10 -4.81 5.26
C LEU A 176 -14.52 -5.36 5.05
N VAL A 177 -14.69 -6.48 4.35
CA VAL A 177 -16.05 -6.98 4.01
C VAL A 177 -16.81 -7.39 5.26
N SER A 178 -16.14 -8.03 6.21
CA SER A 178 -16.71 -8.42 7.50
C SER A 178 -17.08 -7.22 8.39
N PHE A 179 -16.49 -6.05 8.12
CA PHE A 179 -16.67 -4.83 8.92
C PHE A 179 -17.51 -3.75 8.21
N LYS A 180 -17.98 -4.01 6.98
CA LYS A 180 -18.64 -3.03 6.10
C LYS A 180 -19.86 -2.33 6.71
N ASP A 181 -20.51 -2.95 7.69
CA ASP A 181 -21.70 -2.42 8.37
C ASP A 181 -21.34 -1.68 9.68
N PHE A 182 -20.09 -1.76 10.10
CA PHE A 182 -19.54 -1.07 11.28
C PHE A 182 -18.65 0.12 10.91
N ILE A 183 -18.35 0.35 9.63
CA ILE A 183 -17.54 1.48 9.15
C ILE A 183 -18.36 2.39 8.23
N PRO A 184 -18.13 3.71 8.24
CA PRO A 184 -18.81 4.59 7.31
C PRO A 184 -18.46 4.19 5.88
N ARG A 185 -19.46 4.23 4.98
CA ARG A 185 -19.31 3.69 3.61
C ARG A 185 -18.10 4.29 2.88
N ARG A 186 -17.84 5.57 3.09
CA ARG A 186 -16.72 6.30 2.50
C ARG A 186 -15.37 5.58 2.74
N TYR A 187 -15.11 5.12 3.96
CA TYR A 187 -13.84 4.47 4.30
C TYR A 187 -13.70 3.09 3.66
N PHE A 188 -14.79 2.31 3.63
CA PHE A 188 -14.82 1.05 2.87
C PHE A 188 -14.49 1.29 1.39
N VAL A 189 -15.14 2.28 0.79
CA VAL A 189 -15.00 2.61 -0.64
C VAL A 189 -13.60 3.10 -0.97
N MET A 190 -13.04 4.02 -0.16
CA MET A 190 -11.71 4.57 -0.37
C MET A 190 -10.61 3.52 -0.18
N HIS A 191 -10.70 2.70 0.88
CA HIS A 191 -9.76 1.62 1.14
C HIS A 191 -9.71 0.63 -0.03
N ASN A 192 -10.86 0.07 -0.40
CA ASN A 192 -10.94 -0.88 -1.51
C ASN A 192 -10.64 -0.21 -2.86
N GLY A 193 -10.90 1.09 -3.00
CA GLY A 193 -10.57 1.88 -4.18
C GLY A 193 -9.06 1.92 -4.43
N MET A 194 -8.23 2.03 -3.38
CA MET A 194 -6.77 2.00 -3.51
C MET A 194 -6.27 0.65 -4.05
N PHE A 195 -6.79 -0.46 -3.53
CA PHE A 195 -6.43 -1.81 -4.00
C PHE A 195 -6.94 -2.08 -5.43
N TYR A 196 -8.17 -1.65 -5.74
CA TYR A 196 -8.67 -1.66 -7.12
C TYR A 196 -7.72 -0.90 -8.05
N GLY A 197 -7.31 0.31 -7.65
CA GLY A 197 -6.43 1.16 -8.43
C GLY A 197 -5.06 0.51 -8.67
N ARG A 198 -4.45 -0.06 -7.63
CA ARG A 198 -3.22 -0.86 -7.74
C ARG A 198 -3.38 -1.98 -8.77
N ASP A 199 -4.40 -2.82 -8.60
CA ASP A 199 -4.58 -4.04 -9.38
C ASP A 199 -4.88 -3.76 -10.84
N LEU A 200 -5.72 -2.74 -11.12
CA LEU A 200 -6.02 -2.32 -12.48
C LEU A 200 -4.77 -1.74 -13.17
N LEU A 201 -4.01 -0.88 -12.48
CA LEU A 201 -2.78 -0.32 -13.02
C LEU A 201 -1.71 -1.40 -13.28
N LEU A 202 -1.52 -2.34 -12.36
CA LEU A 202 -0.61 -3.47 -12.56
C LEU A 202 -1.07 -4.38 -13.71
N GLY A 203 -2.38 -4.64 -13.81
CA GLY A 203 -2.95 -5.40 -14.93
C GLY A 203 -2.66 -4.76 -16.28
N GLU A 204 -2.71 -3.43 -16.38
CA GLU A 204 -2.35 -2.71 -17.60
C GLU A 204 -0.85 -2.73 -17.87
N VAL A 205 -0.01 -2.39 -16.88
CA VAL A 205 1.46 -2.33 -17.02
C VAL A 205 2.05 -3.70 -17.39
N MET A 206 1.49 -4.77 -16.83
CA MET A 206 1.93 -6.12 -17.09
C MET A 206 1.22 -6.74 -18.30
N SER A 207 0.20 -6.10 -18.87
CA SER A 207 -0.68 -6.69 -19.89
C SER A 207 -1.28 -8.03 -19.41
N GLU A 208 -1.81 -8.07 -18.19
CA GLU A 208 -2.40 -9.26 -17.57
C GLU A 208 -3.85 -9.01 -17.14
N MET A 209 -4.80 -9.47 -17.96
CA MET A 209 -6.22 -9.28 -17.71
C MET A 209 -6.71 -9.95 -16.41
N LYS A 210 -6.05 -11.01 -15.94
CA LYS A 210 -6.43 -11.70 -14.69
C LYS A 210 -6.25 -10.82 -13.45
N LEU A 211 -5.48 -9.75 -13.53
CA LEU A 211 -5.33 -8.78 -12.45
C LEU A 211 -6.45 -7.73 -12.41
N ASN A 212 -7.25 -7.62 -13.48
CA ASN A 212 -8.34 -6.65 -13.50
C ASN A 212 -9.38 -6.97 -12.41
N PRO A 213 -9.67 -6.03 -11.49
CA PRO A 213 -10.65 -6.22 -10.40
C PRO A 213 -12.03 -6.66 -10.88
N MET A 214 -12.48 -6.21 -12.05
CA MET A 214 -13.77 -6.60 -12.63
C MET A 214 -13.78 -8.04 -13.18
N ILE A 215 -12.63 -8.71 -13.22
CA ILE A 215 -12.48 -10.10 -13.64
C ILE A 215 -12.23 -11.01 -12.44
N ASN A 216 -11.34 -10.61 -11.52
CA ASN A 216 -10.92 -11.48 -10.42
C ASN A 216 -11.75 -11.30 -9.13
N ILE A 217 -12.36 -10.14 -8.86
CA ILE A 217 -13.19 -9.91 -7.66
C ILE A 217 -14.66 -10.24 -7.94
N PRO A 218 -15.28 -11.21 -7.25
CA PRO A 218 -16.65 -11.65 -7.49
C PRO A 218 -17.68 -10.52 -7.47
N GLU A 219 -17.57 -9.59 -6.52
CA GLU A 219 -18.51 -8.49 -6.30
C GLU A 219 -18.46 -7.44 -7.42
N LEU A 220 -17.33 -7.36 -8.13
CA LEU A 220 -17.11 -6.42 -9.21
C LEU A 220 -17.44 -7.00 -10.60
N LYS A 221 -17.52 -8.34 -10.75
CA LYS A 221 -17.81 -9.00 -12.05
C LYS A 221 -19.06 -8.49 -12.74
N LYS A 222 -20.10 -8.18 -11.95
CA LYS A 222 -21.36 -7.64 -12.46
C LYS A 222 -21.23 -6.27 -13.15
N PHE A 223 -20.14 -5.54 -12.90
CA PHE A 223 -19.90 -4.21 -13.46
C PHE A 223 -19.14 -4.23 -14.79
N LYS A 224 -18.63 -5.38 -15.24
CA LYS A 224 -17.78 -5.48 -16.43
C LYS A 224 -18.45 -4.96 -17.70
N ASN A 225 -19.77 -5.13 -17.81
CA ASN A 225 -20.55 -4.83 -19.02
C ASN A 225 -21.69 -3.83 -18.78
N ILE A 226 -21.71 -3.13 -17.63
CA ILE A 226 -22.77 -2.14 -17.36
C ILE A 226 -22.42 -0.85 -18.09
N ASN A 227 -23.40 -0.30 -18.82
CA ASN A 227 -23.22 0.98 -19.51
C ASN A 227 -23.26 2.17 -18.51
N LEU A 228 -22.68 3.30 -18.89
CA LEU A 228 -22.56 4.47 -18.01
C LEU A 228 -23.94 4.99 -17.51
N MET A 229 -24.98 4.91 -18.35
CA MET A 229 -26.32 5.39 -18.00
C MET A 229 -27.00 4.50 -16.95
N GLU A 230 -26.89 3.18 -17.10
CA GLU A 230 -27.35 2.20 -16.12
C GLU A 230 -26.59 2.38 -14.81
N MET A 231 -25.28 2.61 -14.87
CA MET A 231 -24.42 2.87 -13.72
C MET A 231 -24.87 4.10 -12.90
N LEU A 232 -25.45 5.13 -13.53
CA LEU A 232 -25.94 6.35 -12.87
C LEU A 232 -27.30 6.20 -12.18
N THR A 233 -27.95 5.03 -12.29
CA THR A 233 -29.24 4.80 -11.62
C THR A 233 -29.09 4.73 -10.09
N HIS A 234 -30.14 5.15 -9.36
CA HIS A 234 -30.18 5.17 -7.90
C HIS A 234 -29.88 3.79 -7.25
N ARG A 235 -30.11 2.69 -7.98
CA ARG A 235 -29.79 1.32 -7.57
C ARG A 235 -28.28 1.14 -7.33
N TRP A 236 -27.43 1.61 -8.24
CA TRP A 236 -25.98 1.39 -8.14
C TRP A 236 -25.29 2.45 -7.31
N GLN A 237 -25.84 3.67 -7.26
CA GLN A 237 -25.32 4.73 -6.40
C GLN A 237 -25.27 4.33 -4.91
N LYS A 238 -26.14 3.41 -4.46
CA LYS A 238 -26.10 2.88 -3.09
C LYS A 238 -25.17 1.67 -2.89
N ASN A 239 -24.62 1.11 -3.97
CA ASN A 239 -23.78 -0.08 -3.90
C ASN A 239 -22.31 0.29 -3.58
N PRO A 240 -21.74 -0.16 -2.45
CA PRO A 240 -20.38 0.21 -2.07
C PRO A 240 -19.33 -0.29 -3.09
N TRP A 241 -19.51 -1.46 -3.69
CA TRP A 241 -18.57 -1.99 -4.69
C TRP A 241 -18.61 -1.21 -6.01
N TYR A 242 -19.76 -0.64 -6.35
CA TYR A 242 -19.85 0.26 -7.49
C TYR A 242 -19.09 1.57 -7.22
N GLN A 243 -19.26 2.14 -6.03
CA GLN A 243 -18.49 3.33 -5.62
C GLN A 243 -16.99 3.03 -5.53
N THR A 244 -16.59 1.84 -5.06
CA THR A 244 -15.20 1.36 -5.08
C THR A 244 -14.63 1.39 -6.49
N LYS A 245 -15.37 0.89 -7.50
CA LYS A 245 -14.95 0.96 -8.90
C LYS A 245 -14.72 2.41 -9.34
N LEU A 246 -15.67 3.31 -9.05
CA LEU A 246 -15.54 4.72 -9.45
C LEU A 246 -14.32 5.40 -8.83
N VAL A 247 -14.10 5.20 -7.52
CA VAL A 247 -12.94 5.74 -6.81
C VAL A 247 -11.64 5.12 -7.33
N GLY A 248 -11.62 3.81 -7.55
CA GLY A 248 -10.47 3.10 -8.08
C GLY A 248 -10.11 3.54 -9.51
N ASP A 249 -11.09 3.70 -10.39
CA ASP A 249 -10.88 4.25 -11.74
C ASP A 249 -10.31 5.68 -11.67
N ALA A 250 -10.82 6.52 -10.76
CA ALA A 250 -10.28 7.86 -10.53
C ALA A 250 -8.83 7.81 -10.04
N MET A 251 -8.49 6.90 -9.12
CA MET A 251 -7.12 6.67 -8.65
C MET A 251 -6.18 6.23 -9.77
N VAL A 252 -6.63 5.34 -10.67
CA VAL A 252 -5.85 4.95 -11.86
C VAL A 252 -5.60 6.14 -12.77
N ASN A 253 -6.64 6.95 -13.05
CA ASN A 253 -6.52 8.08 -13.97
C ASN A 253 -5.50 9.13 -13.47
N ILE A 254 -5.57 9.51 -12.19
CA ILE A 254 -4.62 10.48 -11.61
C ILE A 254 -3.19 9.93 -11.54
N THR A 255 -3.01 8.61 -11.43
CA THR A 255 -1.69 7.98 -11.47
C THR A 255 -1.17 7.86 -12.91
N LYS A 256 -2.03 7.62 -13.91
CA LYS A 256 -1.65 7.56 -15.33
C LYS A 256 -1.06 8.87 -15.84
N GLU A 257 -1.53 10.01 -15.34
CA GLU A 257 -0.98 11.33 -15.66
C GLU A 257 0.52 11.44 -15.35
N LEU A 258 1.01 10.68 -14.36
CA LEU A 258 2.44 10.62 -14.02
C LEU A 258 3.28 9.83 -15.02
N LYS A 259 2.64 9.13 -15.97
CA LYS A 259 3.30 8.29 -16.98
C LYS A 259 4.25 7.26 -16.36
N VAL A 260 3.91 6.74 -15.17
CA VAL A 260 4.72 5.77 -14.40
C VAL A 260 5.19 4.60 -15.26
N ALA A 261 4.29 4.02 -16.07
CA ALA A 261 4.59 2.88 -16.93
C ALA A 261 5.69 3.19 -17.97
N GLN A 262 5.64 4.39 -18.56
CA GLN A 262 6.62 4.85 -19.55
C GLN A 262 7.97 5.13 -18.90
N GLN A 263 7.95 5.80 -17.74
CA GLN A 263 9.17 6.17 -17.02
C GLN A 263 9.87 4.95 -16.38
N CYS A 264 9.12 3.89 -16.08
CA CYS A 264 9.65 2.63 -15.58
C CYS A 264 9.93 1.62 -16.70
N GLU A 265 9.87 1.99 -17.99
CA GLU A 265 10.06 1.02 -19.08
C GLU A 265 11.45 0.37 -19.04
N ASN A 266 12.47 1.16 -18.73
CA ASN A 266 13.86 0.72 -18.57
C ASN A 266 14.41 1.22 -17.22
N PRO A 267 14.15 0.54 -16.09
CA PRO A 267 14.66 0.94 -14.79
C PRO A 267 16.20 0.80 -14.74
N ARG A 268 16.90 1.86 -14.36
CA ARG A 268 18.37 1.94 -14.29
C ARG A 268 18.78 2.98 -13.25
N ALA A 269 20.07 3.06 -12.94
CA ALA A 269 20.61 3.88 -11.85
C ALA A 269 20.09 5.33 -11.83
N ASP A 270 20.08 5.99 -12.98
CA ASP A 270 19.61 7.37 -13.17
C ASP A 270 18.10 7.54 -13.04
N THR A 271 17.30 6.48 -13.22
CA THR A 271 15.84 6.56 -13.13
C THR A 271 15.29 6.24 -11.74
N TYR A 272 16.05 5.55 -10.88
CA TYR A 272 15.59 5.18 -9.54
C TYR A 272 15.15 6.35 -8.65
N PRO A 273 15.81 7.54 -8.64
CA PRO A 273 15.31 8.70 -7.89
C PRO A 273 13.92 9.16 -8.37
N THR A 274 13.68 9.16 -9.68
CA THR A 274 12.38 9.50 -10.27
C THR A 274 11.33 8.43 -9.95
N ILE A 275 11.72 7.16 -9.92
CA ILE A 275 10.83 6.06 -9.52
C ILE A 275 10.42 6.22 -8.05
N TYR A 276 11.35 6.62 -7.18
CA TYR A 276 11.05 6.95 -5.79
C TYR A 276 10.08 8.13 -5.67
N SER A 277 10.27 9.23 -6.41
CA SER A 277 9.39 10.39 -6.32
C SER A 277 7.94 10.08 -6.74
N PHE A 278 7.73 9.10 -7.64
CA PHE A 278 6.37 8.62 -7.94
C PHE A 278 5.67 8.01 -6.73
N ILE A 279 6.38 7.40 -5.79
CA ILE A 279 5.77 6.86 -4.56
C ILE A 279 5.15 8.01 -3.77
N GLU A 280 5.90 9.10 -3.57
CA GLU A 280 5.42 10.28 -2.85
C GLU A 280 4.24 10.94 -3.57
N GLU A 281 4.36 11.12 -4.89
CA GLU A 281 3.36 11.78 -5.72
C GLU A 281 2.06 10.96 -5.84
N ILE A 282 2.14 9.64 -6.02
CA ILE A 282 0.96 8.74 -6.02
C ILE A 282 0.22 8.85 -4.70
N THR A 283 0.94 8.72 -3.58
CA THR A 283 0.35 8.81 -2.25
C THR A 283 -0.34 10.16 -2.04
N SER A 284 0.33 11.25 -2.40
CA SER A 284 -0.18 12.62 -2.24
C SER A 284 -1.43 12.87 -3.08
N ARG A 285 -1.45 12.39 -4.33
CA ARG A 285 -2.63 12.45 -5.20
C ARG A 285 -3.79 11.62 -4.67
N TRP A 286 -3.53 10.44 -4.15
CA TRP A 286 -4.56 9.59 -3.54
C TRP A 286 -5.12 10.21 -2.26
N ILE A 287 -4.26 10.74 -1.38
CA ILE A 287 -4.64 11.49 -0.18
C ILE A 287 -5.56 12.67 -0.53
N LYS A 288 -5.21 13.43 -1.58
CA LYS A 288 -6.02 14.54 -2.08
C LYS A 288 -7.37 14.08 -2.63
N LEU A 289 -7.39 13.01 -3.42
CA LEU A 289 -8.65 12.42 -3.93
C LEU A 289 -9.57 11.99 -2.78
N MET A 290 -8.99 11.43 -1.72
CA MET A 290 -9.71 10.99 -0.52
C MET A 290 -10.08 12.14 0.42
N GLN A 291 -9.55 13.35 0.20
CA GLN A 291 -9.72 14.54 1.03
C GLN A 291 -9.26 14.33 2.48
N ILE A 292 -8.10 13.70 2.65
CA ILE A 292 -7.48 13.41 3.96
C ILE A 292 -6.10 14.08 4.09
N GLU A 293 -5.88 15.21 3.42
CA GLU A 293 -4.58 15.90 3.33
C GLU A 293 -4.03 16.33 4.70
N LYS A 294 -4.90 16.49 5.70
CA LYS A 294 -4.51 16.86 7.06
C LYS A 294 -4.12 15.67 7.93
N TYR A 295 -4.27 14.45 7.43
CA TYR A 295 -4.08 13.25 8.25
C TYR A 295 -2.61 12.89 8.37
N TYR A 296 -1.86 13.03 7.28
CA TYR A 296 -0.49 12.54 7.17
C TYR A 296 0.38 13.52 6.40
N TYR A 297 1.68 13.44 6.64
CA TYR A 297 2.69 14.23 5.94
C TYR A 297 3.98 13.44 5.76
N TRP A 298 4.82 13.88 4.82
CA TRP A 298 6.11 13.27 4.55
C TRP A 298 7.17 13.79 5.52
N GLU A 299 7.82 12.89 6.25
CA GLU A 299 8.87 13.23 7.21
C GLU A 299 9.95 12.15 7.27
N THR A 300 10.96 12.32 8.13
CA THR A 300 12.04 11.37 8.37
C THR A 300 11.56 10.04 8.95
N SER A 301 12.33 8.98 8.71
CA SER A 301 12.06 7.65 9.30
C SER A 301 12.10 7.67 10.82
N GLU A 302 12.97 8.49 11.42
CA GLU A 302 13.03 8.69 12.87
C GLU A 302 11.72 9.28 13.41
N HIS A 303 11.17 10.31 12.75
CA HIS A 303 9.89 10.88 13.15
C HIS A 303 8.76 9.84 13.11
N GLN A 304 8.67 9.04 12.05
CA GLN A 304 7.67 7.98 11.95
C GLN A 304 7.83 6.91 13.04
N GLN A 305 9.06 6.49 13.36
CA GLN A 305 9.27 5.55 14.45
C GLN A 305 8.80 6.12 15.79
N ASN A 306 9.08 7.40 16.04
CA ASN A 306 8.62 8.07 17.26
C ASN A 306 7.09 8.21 17.28
N ALA A 307 6.47 8.54 16.15
CA ALA A 307 5.02 8.59 16.02
C ALA A 307 4.36 7.23 16.32
N LEU A 308 4.89 6.13 15.77
CA LEU A 308 4.39 4.78 16.01
C LEU A 308 4.57 4.34 17.48
N LYS A 309 5.67 4.74 18.13
CA LYS A 309 5.89 4.45 19.57
C LYS A 309 4.91 5.21 20.46
N ASN A 310 4.55 6.43 20.10
CA ASN A 310 3.67 7.31 20.88
C ASN A 310 2.19 7.25 20.42
N GLN A 311 1.84 6.32 19.52
CA GLN A 311 0.52 6.28 18.89
C GLN A 311 -0.63 6.15 19.92
N ASP A 312 -0.41 5.40 21.00
CA ASP A 312 -1.40 5.20 22.06
C ASP A 312 -1.64 6.49 22.84
N ASP A 313 -0.61 7.32 23.00
CA ASP A 313 -0.73 8.63 23.64
C ASP A 313 -1.41 9.64 22.70
N TYR A 314 -1.11 9.59 21.41
CA TYR A 314 -1.83 10.39 20.41
C TYR A 314 -3.32 10.02 20.34
N GLU A 315 -3.68 8.74 20.47
CA GLU A 315 -5.07 8.31 20.56
C GLU A 315 -5.76 8.88 21.81
N LYS A 316 -5.09 8.85 22.98
CA LYS A 316 -5.61 9.41 24.23
C LYS A 316 -5.79 10.92 24.12
N ASP A 317 -4.80 11.65 23.62
CA ASP A 317 -4.85 13.10 23.42
C ASP A 317 -6.02 13.49 22.52
N ALA A 318 -6.16 12.79 21.39
CA ALA A 318 -7.26 13.02 20.46
C ALA A 318 -8.62 12.74 21.10
N ARG A 319 -8.76 11.66 21.88
CA ARG A 319 -10.01 11.37 22.63
C ARG A 319 -10.32 12.43 23.66
N MET A 320 -9.32 12.88 24.40
CA MET A 320 -9.47 13.97 25.36
C MET A 320 -9.91 15.25 24.66
N SER A 321 -9.31 15.58 23.51
CA SER A 321 -9.68 16.77 22.73
C SER A 321 -11.10 16.70 22.15
N ILE A 322 -11.55 15.53 21.71
CA ILE A 322 -12.85 15.36 21.04
C ILE A 322 -14.00 15.20 22.06
N PHE A 323 -13.77 14.51 23.19
CA PHE A 323 -14.82 14.14 24.14
C PHE A 323 -14.69 14.75 25.54
N GLY A 324 -13.53 15.31 25.89
CA GLY A 324 -13.27 15.82 27.24
C GLY A 324 -13.09 14.73 28.32
N GLU A 325 -12.98 13.46 27.93
CA GLU A 325 -12.86 12.30 28.85
C GLU A 325 -12.00 11.18 28.23
N VAL A 326 -11.24 10.45 29.06
CA VAL A 326 -10.45 9.26 28.68
C VAL A 326 -11.35 8.06 28.41
#